data_AF-A0A926BN38-F1
#
_entry.id   AF-A0A926BN38-F1
#
_cell.length_a   1.000
_cell.length_b   1.000
_cell.length_c   1.000
_cell.angle_alpha   90.00
_cell.angle_beta   90.00
_cell.angle_gamma   90.00
#
_symmetry.space_group_name_H-M   'P 1'
#
loop_
_entity.id
_entity.type
_entity.pdbx_description
1 polymer ?
#
loop_
_entity_poly.entity_id
_entity_poly.type
_entity_poly.pdbx_seq_one_letter_code
_entity_poly.pdbx_strand_id
1 'polypeptide(L)'
;PTSVGNDALGRDVAAFMAFLHGRGYADMAGFLRKEVDTKALLTYLNGWSETPAFMANRQAFDFVDNHFYWDHPSFLGQSWGLPSKGWSGGGSATAAGGAGPDAVSMTRLYGKPFTVSEWDYVYPNPYRAEGGLIMGAVSSLQDWDAIWRFAYSHGRDSVIAPRPADYFNMAQDPLRQASERVGLLLFLRGDVSAAPSVQSSNVSAKQLTEPNQPVFLFLRAQDSILRSQMGVRLTDDAPKPKLKEGQITVSSGRDVGTRKQYESSSYDQKINVDKEAGRFVAATDRTISLTLDAGGTWKNDTATFATKEARAAITATSLDDKPVRSSKRLLITHLTDLQNTGATFATSDKLVLEKWGELPYLVRCGSATVTLTRPDAAKLKAWRLDTTGKRVAPLAVKATKTGATLELSTLAPDGSATLYYEVVAP
;
A
#
# COMPACT_ATOMS: atom_id res chain seq x y z
N PRO A 1 15.84 8.86 -11.26
CA PRO A 1 17.29 8.64 -11.48
C PRO A 1 17.99 8.15 -10.20
N THR A 2 18.02 6.83 -10.02
CA THR A 2 18.91 6.14 -9.05
C THR A 2 20.38 6.13 -9.50
N SER A 3 20.66 6.69 -10.68
CA SER A 3 21.96 6.69 -11.36
C SER A 3 22.86 7.88 -11.04
N VAL A 4 22.42 8.81 -10.20
CA VAL A 4 23.25 9.94 -9.79
C VAL A 4 23.97 9.55 -8.51
N GLY A 5 25.29 9.38 -8.60
CA GLY A 5 26.13 8.97 -7.48
C GLY A 5 25.97 9.88 -6.24
N ASN A 6 26.26 9.34 -5.06
CA ASN A 6 26.35 10.14 -3.83
C ASN A 6 27.72 10.81 -3.66
N ASP A 7 28.62 10.63 -4.63
CA ASP A 7 29.89 11.33 -4.70
C ASP A 7 29.70 12.80 -5.12
N ALA A 8 30.77 13.59 -5.05
CA ALA A 8 30.70 15.01 -5.37
C ALA A 8 30.14 15.26 -6.79
N LEU A 9 30.63 14.50 -7.79
CA LEU A 9 30.19 14.61 -9.17
C LEU A 9 28.70 14.27 -9.34
N GLY A 10 28.23 13.20 -8.70
CA GLY A 10 26.81 12.88 -8.72
C GLY A 10 25.98 13.98 -8.06
N ARG A 11 26.40 14.51 -6.90
CA ARG A 11 25.68 15.62 -6.26
C ARG A 11 25.66 16.89 -7.12
N ASP A 12 26.75 17.22 -7.81
CA ASP A 12 26.81 18.28 -8.82
C ASP A 12 25.77 18.08 -9.92
N VAL A 13 25.70 16.87 -10.50
CA VAL A 13 24.72 16.53 -11.53
C VAL A 13 23.29 16.62 -10.99
N ALA A 14 23.02 16.12 -9.78
CA ALA A 14 21.70 16.20 -9.15
C ALA A 14 21.27 17.66 -8.95
N ALA A 15 22.18 18.53 -8.48
CA ALA A 15 21.94 19.95 -8.30
C ALA A 15 21.66 20.66 -9.63
N PHE A 16 22.44 20.36 -10.67
CA PHE A 16 22.21 20.89 -12.01
C PHE A 16 20.85 20.46 -12.57
N MET A 17 20.48 19.18 -12.42
CA MET A 17 19.16 18.68 -12.83
C MET A 17 18.04 19.35 -12.03
N ALA A 18 18.23 19.56 -10.72
CA ALA A 18 17.27 20.26 -9.87
C ALA A 18 17.06 21.70 -10.35
N PHE A 19 18.14 22.41 -10.68
CA PHE A 19 18.09 23.75 -11.27
C PHE A 19 17.28 23.77 -12.58
N LEU A 20 17.54 22.83 -13.49
CA LEU A 20 16.80 22.73 -14.75
C LEU A 20 15.31 22.44 -14.54
N HIS A 21 14.97 21.48 -13.67
CA HIS A 21 13.58 21.18 -13.34
C HIS A 21 12.87 22.36 -12.66
N GLY A 22 13.55 23.06 -11.76
CA GLY A 22 13.01 24.26 -11.10
C GLY A 22 12.73 25.38 -12.09
N ARG A 23 13.66 25.63 -13.03
CA ARG A 23 13.47 26.61 -14.10
C ARG A 23 12.30 26.23 -15.02
N GLY A 24 12.24 24.97 -15.46
CA GLY A 24 11.15 24.48 -16.30
C GLY A 24 9.79 24.57 -15.62
N TYR A 25 9.70 24.22 -14.34
CA TYR A 25 8.47 24.39 -13.57
C TYR A 25 8.08 25.87 -13.45
N ALA A 26 9.01 26.76 -13.13
CA ALA A 26 8.71 28.19 -12.98
C ALA A 26 8.17 28.81 -14.26
N ASP A 27 8.68 28.38 -15.42
CA ASP A 27 8.19 28.81 -16.74
C ASP A 27 6.77 28.30 -17.01
N MET A 28 6.56 26.97 -16.92
CA MET A 28 5.25 26.35 -17.14
C MET A 28 4.18 26.87 -16.16
N ALA A 29 4.50 26.93 -14.86
CA ALA A 29 3.61 27.45 -13.84
C ALA A 29 3.36 28.95 -14.04
N GLY A 30 4.37 29.71 -14.49
CA GLY A 30 4.25 31.12 -14.83
C GLY A 30 3.23 31.36 -15.94
N PHE A 31 3.35 30.62 -17.05
CA PHE A 31 2.38 30.65 -18.15
C PHE A 31 0.96 30.28 -17.68
N LEU A 32 0.83 29.13 -17.00
CA LEU A 32 -0.46 28.63 -16.49
C LEU A 32 -1.13 29.63 -15.54
N ARG A 33 -0.37 30.27 -14.65
CA ARG A 33 -0.90 31.22 -13.67
C ARG A 33 -1.19 32.60 -14.26
N LYS A 34 -0.32 33.13 -15.12
CA LYS A 34 -0.37 34.53 -15.57
C LYS A 34 -1.11 34.72 -16.90
N GLU A 35 -0.97 33.78 -17.82
CA GLU A 35 -1.55 33.89 -19.16
C GLU A 35 -2.85 33.10 -19.30
N VAL A 36 -2.91 31.91 -18.70
CA VAL A 36 -4.13 31.07 -18.69
C VAL A 36 -5.06 31.41 -17.52
N ASP A 37 -4.56 32.08 -16.48
CA ASP A 37 -5.25 32.37 -15.22
C ASP A 37 -5.82 31.12 -14.50
N THR A 38 -5.11 29.98 -14.58
CA THR A 38 -5.59 28.76 -13.92
C THR A 38 -5.62 28.92 -12.41
N LYS A 39 -6.67 28.38 -11.77
CA LYS A 39 -6.80 28.29 -10.30
C LYS A 39 -6.59 26.86 -9.77
N ALA A 40 -6.32 25.89 -10.64
CA ALA A 40 -6.01 24.51 -10.24
C ALA A 40 -4.74 24.44 -9.39
N LEU A 41 -4.62 23.46 -8.49
CA LEU A 41 -3.35 23.22 -7.78
C LEU A 41 -2.30 22.68 -8.77
N LEU A 42 -1.06 23.16 -8.66
CA LEU A 42 0.05 22.77 -9.52
C LEU A 42 1.08 21.97 -8.71
N THR A 43 1.48 20.83 -9.26
CA THR A 43 2.58 20.00 -8.76
C THR A 43 3.46 19.54 -9.91
N TYR A 44 4.63 19.02 -9.58
CA TYR A 44 5.60 18.47 -10.53
C TYR A 44 6.50 17.46 -9.82
N LEU A 45 7.36 16.75 -10.59
CA LEU A 45 8.28 15.75 -10.07
C LEU A 45 7.52 14.69 -9.25
N ASN A 46 6.55 14.04 -9.90
CA ASN A 46 5.62 13.11 -9.29
C ASN A 46 6.02 11.63 -9.43
N GLY A 47 7.14 11.28 -10.07
CA GLY A 47 7.57 9.88 -10.14
C GLY A 47 9.07 9.73 -10.32
N TRP A 48 9.67 8.75 -9.64
CA TRP A 48 11.12 8.45 -9.64
C TRP A 48 11.98 9.69 -9.38
N SER A 49 11.52 10.54 -8.45
CA SER A 49 12.04 11.89 -8.22
C SER A 49 12.56 12.06 -6.79
N GLU A 50 12.88 10.96 -6.13
CA GLU A 50 13.39 10.86 -4.75
C GLU A 50 14.86 11.29 -4.64
N THR A 51 15.36 12.08 -5.60
CA THR A 51 16.70 12.65 -5.54
C THR A 51 16.70 13.81 -4.54
N PRO A 52 17.64 13.87 -3.57
CA PRO A 52 17.62 14.91 -2.54
C PRO A 52 17.53 16.34 -3.08
N ALA A 53 18.28 16.66 -4.14
CA ALA A 53 18.27 17.99 -4.75
C ALA A 53 16.88 18.43 -5.23
N PHE A 54 16.01 17.50 -5.63
CA PHE A 54 14.65 17.81 -6.08
C PHE A 54 13.72 18.25 -4.96
N MET A 55 14.07 17.98 -3.69
CA MET A 55 13.29 18.41 -2.54
C MET A 55 13.23 19.93 -2.40
N ALA A 56 14.26 20.66 -2.85
CA ALA A 56 14.24 22.11 -2.88
C ALA A 56 13.15 22.65 -3.82
N ASN A 57 12.97 22.00 -4.99
CA ASN A 57 11.96 22.40 -5.97
C ASN A 57 10.53 22.25 -5.44
N ARG A 58 10.29 21.25 -4.58
CA ARG A 58 8.98 20.97 -4.00
C ARG A 58 8.41 22.11 -3.16
N GLN A 59 9.22 23.07 -2.72
CA GLN A 59 8.72 24.29 -2.07
C GLN A 59 7.81 25.13 -2.97
N ALA A 60 8.08 25.13 -4.28
CA ALA A 60 7.36 25.93 -5.26
C ALA A 60 6.03 25.30 -5.72
N PHE A 61 5.75 24.06 -5.33
CA PHE A 61 4.53 23.34 -5.71
C PHE A 61 3.41 23.62 -4.72
N ASP A 62 2.15 23.61 -5.16
CA ASP A 62 1.01 23.80 -4.24
C ASP A 62 0.84 22.60 -3.30
N PHE A 63 1.16 21.41 -3.79
CA PHE A 63 1.22 20.16 -3.04
C PHE A 63 2.37 19.28 -3.55
N VAL A 64 2.82 18.34 -2.73
CA VAL A 64 3.84 17.37 -3.13
C VAL A 64 3.15 16.08 -3.56
N ASP A 65 3.53 15.58 -4.73
CA ASP A 65 3.07 14.30 -5.25
C ASP A 65 4.26 13.36 -5.50
N ASN A 66 4.03 12.05 -5.42
CA ASN A 66 5.01 11.06 -5.85
C ASN A 66 4.40 9.70 -6.20
N HIS A 67 5.09 8.86 -6.96
CA HIS A 67 4.58 7.61 -7.51
C HIS A 67 5.51 6.44 -7.19
N PHE A 68 4.95 5.24 -7.02
CA PHE A 68 5.75 4.02 -6.92
C PHE A 68 5.03 2.79 -7.45
N TYR A 69 5.79 1.80 -7.91
CA TYR A 69 5.25 0.53 -8.34
C TYR A 69 6.03 -0.62 -7.71
N TRP A 70 5.34 -1.44 -6.93
CA TRP A 70 5.89 -2.71 -6.50
C TRP A 70 5.81 -3.70 -7.65
N ASP A 71 6.99 -4.19 -8.04
CA ASP A 71 7.15 -5.19 -9.10
C ASP A 71 6.72 -4.76 -10.52
N HIS A 72 6.84 -3.47 -10.85
CA HIS A 72 6.72 -2.94 -12.22
C HIS A 72 7.46 -3.82 -13.25
N PRO A 73 6.90 -4.04 -14.46
CA PRO A 73 7.51 -4.89 -15.47
C PRO A 73 8.85 -4.35 -15.95
N SER A 74 9.79 -5.28 -16.13
CA SER A 74 11.04 -5.17 -16.87
C SER A 74 10.95 -6.10 -18.07
N PHE A 75 11.07 -5.53 -19.27
CA PHE A 75 10.92 -6.26 -20.53
C PHE A 75 12.25 -6.91 -20.93
N LEU A 76 12.22 -8.20 -21.27
CA LEU A 76 13.42 -8.97 -21.64
C LEU A 76 13.69 -8.96 -23.16
N GLY A 77 12.75 -8.42 -23.94
CA GLY A 77 12.86 -8.24 -25.38
C GLY A 77 12.35 -6.85 -25.79
N GLN A 78 11.24 -6.81 -26.50
CA GLN A 78 10.62 -5.55 -26.91
C GLN A 78 10.07 -4.77 -25.71
N SER A 79 10.28 -3.45 -25.69
CA SER A 79 9.63 -2.56 -24.72
C SER A 79 8.11 -2.74 -24.76
N TRP A 80 7.49 -2.87 -23.58
CA TRP A 80 6.06 -3.16 -23.43
C TRP A 80 5.59 -4.50 -24.02
N GLY A 81 6.52 -5.43 -24.29
CA GLY A 81 6.24 -6.77 -24.80
C GLY A 81 6.65 -7.89 -23.84
N LEU A 82 6.07 -9.08 -24.04
CA LEU A 82 6.53 -10.32 -23.42
C LEU A 82 7.75 -10.86 -24.19
N PRO A 83 8.67 -11.60 -23.55
CA PRO A 83 8.65 -11.95 -22.13
C PRO A 83 9.03 -10.78 -21.21
N SER A 84 8.41 -10.76 -20.02
CA SER A 84 8.65 -9.73 -19.00
C SER A 84 8.78 -10.35 -17.62
N LYS A 85 9.50 -9.69 -16.73
CA LYS A 85 9.54 -10.03 -15.30
C LYS A 85 9.31 -8.79 -14.45
N GLY A 86 8.76 -8.94 -13.26
CA GLY A 86 8.72 -7.83 -12.32
C GLY A 86 10.12 -7.48 -11.79
N TRP A 87 10.39 -6.20 -11.54
CA TRP A 87 11.73 -5.74 -11.11
C TRP A 87 12.15 -6.29 -9.74
N SER A 88 11.20 -6.60 -8.86
CA SER A 88 11.46 -7.21 -7.55
C SER A 88 11.67 -8.72 -7.65
N GLY A 89 11.52 -9.28 -8.85
CA GLY A 89 11.57 -10.71 -9.09
C GLY A 89 10.35 -11.42 -8.52
N GLY A 90 9.14 -10.89 -8.74
CA GLY A 90 7.90 -11.55 -8.29
C GLY A 90 7.74 -11.62 -6.77
N GLY A 91 8.49 -10.81 -6.01
CA GLY A 91 8.59 -10.92 -4.57
C GLY A 91 7.40 -10.34 -3.81
N SER A 92 7.23 -10.79 -2.57
CA SER A 92 6.27 -10.21 -1.61
C SER A 92 6.81 -8.87 -1.09
N ALA A 93 5.96 -7.85 -1.12
CA ALA A 93 6.30 -6.55 -0.52
C ALA A 93 6.33 -6.64 1.00
N THR A 94 5.48 -7.48 1.59
CA THR A 94 5.54 -7.80 3.02
C THR A 94 6.89 -8.39 3.39
N ALA A 95 7.39 -9.39 2.65
CA ALA A 95 8.71 -9.97 2.89
C ALA A 95 9.84 -8.94 2.68
N ALA A 96 9.61 -7.94 1.84
CA ALA A 96 10.52 -6.79 1.66
C ALA A 96 10.36 -5.68 2.72
N GLY A 97 9.52 -5.85 3.74
CA GLY A 97 9.33 -4.88 4.81
C GLY A 97 8.14 -3.93 4.66
N GLY A 98 7.13 -4.30 3.88
CA GLY A 98 6.03 -3.41 3.53
C GLY A 98 6.43 -2.42 2.42
N ALA A 99 7.22 -2.89 1.46
CA ALA A 99 7.85 -2.05 0.46
C ALA A 99 6.83 -1.31 -0.42
N GLY A 100 7.20 -0.09 -0.83
CA GLY A 100 6.40 0.79 -1.69
C GLY A 100 6.23 2.17 -1.06
N PRO A 101 5.35 2.32 -0.04
CA PRO A 101 5.15 3.59 0.66
C PRO A 101 6.43 4.18 1.27
N ASP A 102 7.35 3.32 1.73
CA ASP A 102 8.63 3.74 2.31
C ASP A 102 9.49 4.51 1.30
N ALA A 103 9.44 4.12 0.02
CA ALA A 103 10.20 4.74 -1.05
C ALA A 103 9.81 6.21 -1.31
N VAL A 104 8.54 6.56 -1.09
CA VAL A 104 8.01 7.90 -1.40
C VAL A 104 7.84 8.80 -0.18
N SER A 105 7.76 8.23 1.03
CA SER A 105 7.49 8.96 2.27
C SER A 105 8.41 10.15 2.54
N MET A 106 9.71 10.01 2.25
CA MET A 106 10.69 11.06 2.47
C MET A 106 10.67 12.17 1.41
N THR A 107 9.74 12.12 0.45
CA THR A 107 9.46 13.25 -0.43
C THR A 107 8.43 14.23 0.13
N ARG A 108 7.66 13.82 1.15
CA ARG A 108 6.71 14.68 1.85
C ARG A 108 7.41 15.89 2.45
N LEU A 109 6.89 17.08 2.15
CA LEU A 109 7.28 18.31 2.84
C LEU A 109 6.22 18.67 3.89
N TYR A 110 6.62 18.79 5.15
CA TYR A 110 5.72 19.29 6.19
C TYR A 110 5.27 20.71 5.85
N GLY A 111 3.98 20.98 6.06
CA GLY A 111 3.34 22.25 5.70
C GLY A 111 2.76 22.29 4.29
N LYS A 112 2.88 21.21 3.50
CA LYS A 112 2.18 21.03 2.23
C LYS A 112 1.35 19.75 2.25
N PRO A 113 0.22 19.70 1.52
CA PRO A 113 -0.44 18.43 1.25
C PRO A 113 0.51 17.46 0.55
N PHE A 114 0.41 16.18 0.87
CA PHE A 114 1.17 15.09 0.27
C PHE A 114 0.25 14.05 -0.35
N THR A 115 0.48 13.77 -1.62
CA THR A 115 -0.30 12.80 -2.38
C THR A 115 0.59 11.73 -2.98
N VAL A 116 -0.01 10.57 -3.24
CA VAL A 116 0.56 9.54 -4.11
C VAL A 116 -0.45 9.31 -5.24
N SER A 117 -0.34 10.08 -6.32
CA SER A 117 -1.33 10.05 -7.42
C SER A 117 -1.24 8.86 -8.35
N GLU A 118 -0.24 8.02 -8.18
CA GLU A 118 -0.09 6.80 -8.95
C GLU A 118 0.76 5.80 -8.16
N TRP A 119 0.14 4.66 -7.85
CA TRP A 119 0.81 3.52 -7.25
C TRP A 119 0.18 2.21 -7.69
N ASP A 120 0.96 1.13 -7.73
CA ASP A 120 0.39 -0.22 -7.89
C ASP A 120 1.31 -1.34 -7.39
N TYR A 121 0.70 -2.51 -7.20
CA TYR A 121 1.36 -3.79 -6.98
C TYR A 121 0.97 -4.67 -8.16
N VAL A 122 1.94 -4.91 -9.05
CA VAL A 122 1.65 -5.12 -10.46
C VAL A 122 1.43 -6.60 -10.79
N TYR A 123 0.42 -6.92 -11.60
CA TYR A 123 0.25 -8.27 -12.15
C TYR A 123 1.44 -8.62 -13.07
N PRO A 124 1.95 -9.86 -13.13
CA PRO A 124 1.42 -11.11 -12.60
C PRO A 124 1.89 -11.47 -11.19
N ASN A 125 2.44 -10.52 -10.43
CA ASN A 125 2.94 -10.81 -9.08
C ASN A 125 1.86 -11.50 -8.23
N PRO A 126 2.13 -12.70 -7.66
CA PRO A 126 1.14 -13.47 -6.91
C PRO A 126 0.83 -12.87 -5.53
N TYR A 127 1.63 -11.91 -5.09
CA TYR A 127 1.50 -11.19 -3.82
C TYR A 127 0.79 -9.84 -3.96
N ARG A 128 0.30 -9.46 -5.15
CA ARG A 128 -0.26 -8.12 -5.38
C ARG A 128 -1.49 -7.76 -4.52
N ALA A 129 -2.17 -8.76 -3.94
CA ALA A 129 -3.23 -8.52 -2.96
C ALA A 129 -2.74 -7.73 -1.74
N GLU A 130 -1.43 -7.74 -1.43
CA GLU A 130 -0.81 -6.98 -0.34
C GLU A 130 -0.96 -5.46 -0.50
N GLY A 131 -1.09 -4.97 -1.74
CA GLY A 131 -0.97 -3.55 -2.04
C GLY A 131 -2.00 -2.66 -1.35
N GLY A 132 -3.29 -3.02 -1.40
CA GLY A 132 -4.34 -2.24 -0.74
C GLY A 132 -4.22 -2.25 0.79
N LEU A 133 -3.73 -3.35 1.37
CA LEU A 133 -3.51 -3.47 2.81
C LEU A 133 -2.37 -2.57 3.27
N ILE A 134 -1.21 -2.70 2.62
CA ILE A 134 0.00 -1.93 2.96
C ILE A 134 -0.26 -0.45 2.69
N MET A 135 -0.70 -0.09 1.48
CA MET A 135 -0.88 1.30 1.11
C MET A 135 -1.95 1.98 1.96
N GLY A 136 -3.11 1.35 2.14
CA GLY A 136 -4.21 1.93 2.93
C GLY A 136 -3.85 2.13 4.40
N ALA A 137 -3.17 1.16 5.02
CA ALA A 137 -2.74 1.29 6.41
C ALA A 137 -1.62 2.33 6.58
N VAL A 138 -0.59 2.29 5.72
CA VAL A 138 0.56 3.18 5.86
C VAL A 138 0.15 4.62 5.56
N SER A 139 -0.55 4.88 4.46
CA SER A 139 -1.00 6.24 4.13
C SER A 139 -1.88 6.87 5.22
N SER A 140 -2.78 6.09 5.82
CA SER A 140 -3.62 6.58 6.92
C SER A 140 -2.81 6.86 8.18
N LEU A 141 -1.88 5.97 8.53
CA LEU A 141 -0.97 6.19 9.66
C LEU A 141 -0.08 7.42 9.44
N GLN A 142 0.36 7.64 8.20
CA GLN A 142 1.20 8.77 7.83
C GLN A 142 0.45 10.10 7.70
N ASP A 143 -0.89 10.09 7.71
CA ASP A 143 -1.73 11.26 7.46
C ASP A 143 -1.43 11.88 6.07
N TRP A 144 -1.46 11.03 5.04
CA TRP A 144 -1.35 11.48 3.64
C TRP A 144 -2.69 12.00 3.12
N ASP A 145 -2.66 13.00 2.24
CA ASP A 145 -3.86 13.73 1.82
C ASP A 145 -4.62 13.04 0.68
N ALA A 146 -3.93 12.27 -0.17
CA ALA A 146 -4.58 11.45 -1.20
C ALA A 146 -3.69 10.30 -1.69
N ILE A 147 -4.34 9.19 -2.04
CA ILE A 147 -3.71 8.04 -2.70
C ILE A 147 -4.59 7.64 -3.89
N TRP A 148 -3.98 7.40 -5.05
CA TRP A 148 -4.69 6.98 -6.26
C TRP A 148 -3.99 5.79 -6.90
N ARG A 149 -4.69 4.66 -6.98
CA ARG A 149 -4.15 3.48 -7.64
C ARG A 149 -4.09 3.70 -9.15
N PHE A 150 -2.94 3.40 -9.73
CA PHE A 150 -2.79 3.34 -11.17
C PHE A 150 -3.06 1.92 -11.68
N ALA A 151 -4.03 1.71 -12.56
CA ALA A 151 -5.06 2.63 -13.01
C ALA A 151 -6.40 1.90 -13.05
N TYR A 152 -7.52 2.63 -13.08
CA TYR A 152 -8.81 1.97 -13.26
C TYR A 152 -8.85 1.23 -14.61
N SER A 153 -8.50 1.92 -15.70
CA SER A 153 -8.41 1.33 -17.02
C SER A 153 -7.64 2.20 -18.03
N HIS A 154 -6.98 1.57 -19.01
CA HIS A 154 -6.31 2.23 -20.13
C HIS A 154 -7.16 2.24 -21.43
N GLY A 155 -8.36 1.67 -21.41
CA GLY A 155 -9.20 1.61 -22.61
C GLY A 155 -10.66 1.30 -22.30
N ARG A 156 -11.57 1.85 -23.11
CA ARG A 156 -13.02 1.65 -22.94
C ARG A 156 -13.41 0.18 -22.87
N ASP A 157 -12.85 -0.64 -23.75
CA ASP A 157 -13.19 -2.07 -23.84
C ASP A 157 -12.84 -2.86 -22.58
N SER A 158 -11.83 -2.40 -21.85
CA SER A 158 -11.39 -2.96 -20.58
C SER A 158 -12.33 -2.63 -19.42
N VAL A 159 -13.23 -1.66 -19.60
CA VAL A 159 -14.25 -1.25 -18.61
C VAL A 159 -15.60 -1.93 -18.88
N ILE A 160 -15.98 -2.05 -20.16
CA ILE A 160 -17.33 -2.46 -20.54
C ILE A 160 -17.49 -3.95 -20.84
N ALA A 161 -16.39 -4.70 -20.91
CA ALA A 161 -16.41 -6.13 -21.21
C ALA A 161 -15.40 -6.89 -20.32
N PRO A 162 -15.68 -8.15 -19.96
CA PRO A 162 -14.72 -9.01 -19.29
C PRO A 162 -13.45 -9.16 -20.13
N ARG A 163 -12.30 -9.04 -19.49
CA ARG A 163 -10.98 -9.19 -20.13
C ARG A 163 -10.01 -9.88 -19.17
N PRO A 164 -9.01 -10.63 -19.67
CA PRO A 164 -7.94 -11.16 -18.84
C PRO A 164 -7.23 -10.05 -18.06
N ALA A 165 -6.69 -10.36 -16.88
CA ALA A 165 -5.92 -9.41 -16.10
C ALA A 165 -4.60 -9.07 -16.83
N ASP A 166 -4.22 -7.80 -16.79
CA ASP A 166 -2.95 -7.28 -17.32
C ASP A 166 -2.17 -6.55 -16.23
N TYR A 167 -1.04 -5.94 -16.60
CA TYR A 167 -0.16 -5.23 -15.67
C TYR A 167 -0.93 -4.28 -14.73
N PHE A 168 -1.78 -3.39 -15.24
CA PHE A 168 -2.21 -2.19 -14.49
C PHE A 168 -3.74 -1.99 -14.39
N ASN A 169 -4.54 -2.62 -15.26
CA ASN A 169 -5.98 -2.34 -15.31
C ASN A 169 -6.71 -2.99 -14.13
N MET A 170 -7.10 -2.17 -13.15
CA MET A 170 -7.93 -2.64 -12.02
C MET A 170 -9.29 -3.16 -12.46
N ALA A 171 -9.91 -2.56 -13.50
CA ALA A 171 -11.24 -2.96 -13.97
C ALA A 171 -11.35 -4.46 -14.32
N GLN A 172 -10.22 -5.10 -14.66
CA GLN A 172 -10.12 -6.49 -15.10
C GLN A 172 -9.49 -7.41 -14.04
N ASP A 173 -9.11 -6.89 -12.87
CA ASP A 173 -8.44 -7.68 -11.84
C ASP A 173 -9.29 -7.73 -10.56
N PRO A 174 -10.15 -8.75 -10.39
CA PRO A 174 -11.00 -8.84 -9.22
C PRO A 174 -10.22 -9.03 -7.91
N LEU A 175 -8.97 -9.51 -7.97
CA LEU A 175 -8.10 -9.63 -6.79
C LEU A 175 -7.64 -8.23 -6.33
N ARG A 176 -7.13 -7.40 -7.26
CA ARG A 176 -6.76 -6.01 -6.94
C ARG A 176 -7.97 -5.18 -6.52
N GLN A 177 -9.12 -5.36 -7.15
CA GLN A 177 -10.36 -4.72 -6.73
C GLN A 177 -10.79 -5.08 -5.30
N ALA A 178 -10.59 -6.33 -4.87
CA ALA A 178 -10.84 -6.76 -3.50
C ALA A 178 -9.85 -6.11 -2.52
N SER A 179 -8.57 -6.14 -2.87
CA SER A 179 -7.49 -5.49 -2.11
C SER A 179 -7.73 -3.98 -1.96
N GLU A 180 -8.17 -3.31 -3.03
CA GLU A 180 -8.44 -1.87 -3.02
C GLU A 180 -9.58 -1.51 -2.06
N ARG A 181 -10.65 -2.31 -2.02
CA ARG A 181 -11.74 -2.09 -1.06
C ARG A 181 -11.23 -2.13 0.38
N VAL A 182 -10.27 -3.00 0.70
CA VAL A 182 -9.62 -2.99 2.01
C VAL A 182 -8.85 -1.69 2.24
N GLY A 183 -8.09 -1.23 1.25
CA GLY A 183 -7.38 0.05 1.31
C GLY A 183 -8.30 1.24 1.58
N LEU A 184 -9.46 1.30 0.93
CA LEU A 184 -10.48 2.34 1.15
C LEU A 184 -11.02 2.34 2.59
N LEU A 185 -11.20 1.17 3.20
CA LEU A 185 -11.65 1.07 4.60
C LEU A 185 -10.56 1.51 5.58
N LEU A 186 -9.31 1.16 5.30
CA LEU A 186 -8.16 1.56 6.14
C LEU A 186 -7.91 3.07 6.08
N PHE A 187 -7.95 3.65 4.87
CA PHE A 187 -7.62 5.06 4.60
C PHE A 187 -8.86 5.97 4.63
N LEU A 188 -9.78 5.85 3.66
CA LEU A 188 -10.89 6.81 3.50
C LEU A 188 -11.94 6.72 4.62
N ARG A 189 -12.23 5.52 5.12
CA ARG A 189 -13.12 5.37 6.30
C ARG A 189 -12.39 5.72 7.61
N GLY A 190 -11.06 5.83 7.58
CA GLY A 190 -10.22 6.16 8.72
C GLY A 190 -10.20 5.07 9.80
N ASP A 191 -10.21 3.79 9.41
CA ASP A 191 -10.07 2.71 10.39
C ASP A 191 -8.69 2.72 11.05
N VAL A 192 -7.65 2.99 10.28
CA VAL A 192 -6.32 3.32 10.80
C VAL A 192 -6.30 4.83 11.04
N SER A 193 -5.79 5.25 12.19
CA SER A 193 -5.66 6.68 12.52
C SER A 193 -4.24 7.14 12.24
N ALA A 194 -4.08 8.46 12.09
CA ALA A 194 -2.77 9.07 12.01
C ALA A 194 -1.93 8.79 13.25
N ALA A 195 -0.63 8.52 13.06
CA ALA A 195 0.29 8.31 14.16
C ALA A 195 0.40 9.60 15.01
N PRO A 196 0.48 9.46 16.35
CA PRO A 196 0.56 10.58 17.28
C PRO A 196 1.98 11.14 17.40
N SER A 197 2.94 10.66 16.63
CA SER A 197 4.31 11.16 16.59
C SER A 197 4.71 11.50 15.17
N VAL A 198 5.53 12.54 15.03
CA VAL A 198 5.93 13.14 13.75
C VAL A 198 7.44 13.22 13.72
N GLN A 199 8.07 12.58 12.75
CA GLN A 199 9.51 12.63 12.55
C GLN A 199 9.82 13.42 11.29
N SER A 200 10.78 14.33 11.43
CA SER A 200 11.20 15.20 10.34
C SER A 200 12.71 15.16 10.17
N SER A 201 13.17 14.91 8.94
CA SER A 201 14.53 15.28 8.56
C SER A 201 14.56 16.77 8.26
N ASN A 202 15.36 17.51 9.05
CA ASN A 202 15.55 18.95 8.86
C ASN A 202 16.74 19.17 7.92
N VAL A 203 16.50 19.84 6.80
CA VAL A 203 17.52 20.13 5.78
C VAL A 203 17.33 21.54 5.23
N SER A 204 18.42 22.22 4.90
CA SER A 204 18.36 23.48 4.14
C SER A 204 18.30 23.20 2.63
N ALA A 205 17.71 24.11 1.86
CA ALA A 205 17.81 24.10 0.40
C ALA A 205 19.29 24.14 -0.03
N LYS A 206 20.13 24.88 0.70
CA LYS A 206 21.59 24.89 0.51
C LYS A 206 22.20 23.49 0.67
N GLN A 207 21.86 22.77 1.74
CA GLN A 207 22.32 21.38 1.93
C GLN A 207 21.88 20.46 0.80
N LEU A 208 20.67 20.62 0.28
CA LEU A 208 20.12 19.77 -0.78
C LEU A 208 20.75 20.02 -2.16
N THR A 209 21.25 21.23 -2.41
CA THR A 209 21.71 21.67 -3.74
C THR A 209 23.20 21.89 -3.83
N GLU A 210 23.93 21.98 -2.71
CA GLU A 210 25.39 22.16 -2.74
C GLU A 210 26.16 20.83 -2.77
N PRO A 211 27.10 20.65 -3.71
CA PRO A 211 27.79 19.38 -3.96
C PRO A 211 28.68 18.89 -2.81
N ASN A 212 29.08 19.79 -1.91
CA ASN A 212 29.98 19.49 -0.79
C ASN A 212 29.25 19.31 0.54
N GLN A 213 27.93 19.49 0.58
CA GLN A 213 27.15 19.35 1.80
C GLN A 213 26.75 17.87 2.02
N PRO A 214 26.90 17.35 3.25
CA PRO A 214 26.38 16.03 3.57
C PRO A 214 24.83 16.08 3.64
N VAL A 215 24.16 15.18 2.91
CA VAL A 215 22.70 15.01 2.97
C VAL A 215 22.38 13.56 3.33
N PHE A 216 21.73 13.35 4.47
CA PHE A 216 21.34 12.03 4.96
C PHE A 216 19.82 11.83 4.89
N LEU A 217 19.21 12.15 3.75
CA LEU A 217 17.76 12.20 3.59
C LEU A 217 17.11 10.82 3.32
N PHE A 218 17.90 9.75 3.10
CA PHE A 218 17.42 8.52 2.44
C PHE A 218 17.86 7.19 3.05
N LEU A 219 18.27 7.14 4.32
CA LEU A 219 18.23 5.86 5.03
C LEU A 219 16.74 5.58 5.29
N ARG A 220 16.11 4.88 4.34
CA ARG A 220 14.67 4.63 4.19
C ARG A 220 13.95 4.64 5.53
N ALA A 221 12.77 5.25 5.58
CA ALA A 221 11.96 5.28 6.79
C ALA A 221 11.74 3.89 7.44
N GLN A 222 12.00 2.78 6.73
CA GLN A 222 12.07 1.40 7.25
C GLN A 222 10.87 1.13 8.17
N ASP A 223 11.10 0.60 9.37
CA ASP A 223 10.05 0.32 10.33
C ASP A 223 9.44 1.60 10.94
N SER A 224 10.08 2.76 10.81
CA SER A 224 9.60 4.05 11.36
C SER A 224 8.34 4.55 10.63
N ILE A 225 8.18 4.27 9.33
CA ILE A 225 6.96 4.60 8.58
C ILE A 225 5.72 3.85 9.10
N LEU A 226 5.90 2.80 9.90
CA LEU A 226 4.80 2.04 10.49
C LEU A 226 4.43 2.56 11.89
N ARG A 227 5.10 3.61 12.39
CA ARG A 227 5.03 4.03 13.80
C ARG A 227 4.91 5.52 14.01
N SER A 228 5.36 6.33 13.05
CA SER A 228 5.35 7.79 13.14
C SER A 228 5.12 8.37 11.77
N GLN A 229 4.47 9.53 11.70
CA GLN A 229 4.39 10.30 10.47
C GLN A 229 5.80 10.74 10.08
N MET A 230 6.21 10.46 8.84
CA MET A 230 7.54 10.74 8.31
C MET A 230 7.45 11.87 7.29
N GLY A 231 8.52 12.64 7.16
CA GLY A 231 8.62 13.68 6.15
C GLY A 231 9.87 14.55 6.33
N VAL A 232 9.92 15.60 5.53
CA VAL A 232 11.04 16.52 5.46
C VAL A 232 10.57 17.91 5.83
N ARG A 233 11.41 18.63 6.56
CA ARG A 233 11.20 20.03 6.88
C ARG A 233 12.37 20.84 6.36
N LEU A 234 12.06 21.82 5.53
CA LEU A 234 13.06 22.74 5.03
C LEU A 234 13.32 23.84 6.06
N THR A 235 14.58 24.03 6.43
CA THR A 235 14.98 24.94 7.53
C THR A 235 15.20 26.38 7.09
N ASP A 236 15.34 26.62 5.79
CA ASP A 236 15.55 27.94 5.21
C ASP A 236 14.21 28.65 5.06
N ASP A 237 14.09 29.89 5.57
CA ASP A 237 13.07 30.96 5.42
C ASP A 237 11.60 30.61 5.08
N ALA A 238 11.22 29.34 5.12
CA ALA A 238 9.87 28.85 4.97
C ALA A 238 9.18 28.94 6.33
N PRO A 239 7.88 29.28 6.37
CA PRO A 239 7.08 29.20 7.58
C PRO A 239 7.25 27.81 8.18
N LYS A 240 7.89 27.76 9.35
CA LYS A 240 8.09 26.54 10.11
C LYS A 240 6.70 25.93 10.37
N PRO A 241 6.39 24.72 9.84
CA PRO A 241 5.10 24.10 10.09
C PRO A 241 4.87 24.03 11.59
N LYS A 242 3.68 24.42 12.06
CA LYS A 242 3.28 24.24 13.46
C LYS A 242 3.04 22.74 13.69
N LEU A 243 4.12 22.01 13.93
CA LEU A 243 4.04 20.63 14.43
C LEU A 243 3.61 20.71 15.91
N LYS A 244 2.73 19.81 16.35
CA LYS A 244 2.26 19.79 17.75
C LYS A 244 3.47 19.56 18.68
N GLU A 245 3.57 20.36 19.75
CA GLU A 245 4.63 20.23 20.76
C GLU A 245 4.67 18.81 21.35
N GLY A 246 5.87 18.22 21.47
CA GLY A 246 6.09 16.88 22.02
C GLY A 246 6.16 15.73 21.01
N GLN A 247 5.93 15.97 19.70
CA GLN A 247 5.87 14.90 18.70
C GLN A 247 7.17 14.63 17.93
N ILE A 248 8.27 15.35 18.16
CA ILE A 248 9.39 15.42 17.20
C ILE A 248 10.66 14.72 17.69
N THR A 249 11.03 13.61 17.06
CA THR A 249 12.45 13.20 16.98
C THR A 249 13.04 13.89 15.76
N VAL A 250 13.73 15.02 15.97
CA VAL A 250 14.50 15.69 14.92
C VAL A 250 15.81 14.93 14.73
N SER A 251 15.95 14.17 13.65
CA SER A 251 17.25 13.64 13.26
C SER A 251 17.99 14.71 12.46
N SER A 252 19.01 15.34 13.05
CA SER A 252 20.02 16.13 12.32
C SER A 252 21.20 15.25 11.89
N GLY A 253 20.96 14.00 11.51
CA GLY A 253 22.00 12.99 11.24
C GLY A 253 21.45 11.62 10.81
N ARG A 254 22.33 10.62 10.73
CA ARG A 254 22.08 9.25 10.18
C ARG A 254 21.00 8.42 10.90
N ASP A 255 20.50 8.87 12.05
CA ASP A 255 19.57 8.11 12.88
C ASP A 255 18.19 8.76 12.93
N VAL A 256 17.25 8.23 12.14
CA VAL A 256 15.80 8.45 12.28
C VAL A 256 15.25 7.48 13.33
N GLY A 257 15.83 7.54 14.53
CA GLY A 257 15.50 6.76 15.73
C GLY A 257 15.69 5.23 15.62
N THR A 258 16.01 4.60 16.75
CA THR A 258 16.19 3.14 16.80
C THR A 258 14.86 2.44 17.12
N ARG A 259 14.66 1.21 16.62
CA ARG A 259 13.48 0.34 16.92
C ARG A 259 13.07 0.34 18.41
N LYS A 260 14.06 0.43 19.32
CA LYS A 260 13.91 0.41 20.77
C LYS A 260 13.25 1.66 21.37
N GLN A 261 13.31 2.81 20.68
CA GLN A 261 12.64 4.05 21.12
C GLN A 261 11.13 4.02 20.91
N TYR A 262 10.61 3.07 20.12
CA TYR A 262 9.20 3.04 19.71
C TYR A 262 8.35 1.99 20.43
N GLU A 263 8.98 1.00 21.07
CA GLU A 263 8.30 -0.03 21.87
C GLU A 263 7.66 0.53 23.16
N SER A 264 7.98 1.78 23.54
CA SER A 264 7.44 2.46 24.73
C SER A 264 6.20 3.33 24.46
N SER A 265 5.78 3.51 23.21
CA SER A 265 4.59 4.32 22.90
C SER A 265 3.32 3.46 22.96
N SER A 266 2.34 3.91 23.74
CA SER A 266 1.02 3.26 23.95
C SER A 266 0.09 3.37 22.74
N TYR A 267 0.63 3.29 21.52
CA TYR A 267 -0.14 3.38 20.29
C TYR A 267 -0.89 2.07 20.05
N ASP A 268 -2.20 2.09 20.27
CA ASP A 268 -3.08 0.92 20.33
C ASP A 268 -3.33 0.26 18.95
N GLN A 269 -2.87 0.88 17.86
CA GLN A 269 -2.98 0.33 16.51
C GLN A 269 -1.77 -0.54 16.19
N LYS A 270 -2.02 -1.84 16.02
CA LYS A 270 -0.98 -2.82 15.68
C LYS A 270 -0.82 -2.86 14.17
N ILE A 271 -0.14 -1.85 13.63
CA ILE A 271 0.46 -1.94 12.29
C ILE A 271 1.86 -2.50 12.44
N ASN A 272 2.14 -3.63 11.80
CA ASN A 272 3.44 -4.27 11.89
C ASN A 272 3.76 -5.08 10.63
N VAL A 273 5.06 -5.16 10.32
CA VAL A 273 5.60 -6.07 9.33
C VAL A 273 6.62 -6.99 9.99
N ASP A 274 6.43 -8.28 9.78
CA ASP A 274 7.34 -9.34 10.14
C ASP A 274 7.84 -9.98 8.84
N LYS A 275 9.06 -9.59 8.43
CA LYS A 275 9.63 -9.98 7.13
C LYS A 275 9.89 -11.48 7.04
N GLU A 276 10.39 -12.05 8.13
CA GLU A 276 10.75 -13.48 8.22
C GLU A 276 9.50 -14.35 8.20
N ALA A 277 8.43 -13.94 8.90
CA ALA A 277 7.16 -14.64 8.86
C ALA A 277 6.26 -14.25 7.67
N GLY A 278 6.75 -13.41 6.75
CA GLY A 278 5.98 -12.90 5.61
C GLY A 278 4.66 -12.24 6.01
N ARG A 279 4.59 -11.62 7.18
CA ARG A 279 3.33 -11.18 7.81
C ARG A 279 3.24 -9.67 7.95
N PHE A 280 2.29 -9.06 7.24
CA PHE A 280 1.81 -7.71 7.47
C PHE A 280 0.55 -7.80 8.33
N VAL A 281 0.37 -6.87 9.26
CA VAL A 281 -0.86 -6.74 10.07
C VAL A 281 -1.21 -5.26 10.17
N ALA A 282 -2.49 -4.94 9.96
CA ALA A 282 -3.13 -3.72 10.39
C ALA A 282 -4.39 -4.11 11.18
N ALA A 283 -4.32 -4.02 12.50
CA ALA A 283 -5.41 -4.38 13.40
C ALA A 283 -5.92 -3.15 14.17
N THR A 284 -7.21 -2.89 14.00
CA THR A 284 -7.99 -1.79 14.59
C THR A 284 -9.28 -2.37 15.17
N ASP A 285 -10.08 -1.55 15.85
CA ASP A 285 -11.38 -2.02 16.36
C ASP A 285 -12.34 -2.42 15.25
N ARG A 286 -12.36 -1.69 14.12
CA ARG A 286 -13.31 -1.91 13.02
C ARG A 286 -12.79 -2.85 11.94
N THR A 287 -11.47 -2.96 11.78
CA THR A 287 -10.84 -3.77 10.72
C THR A 287 -9.59 -4.47 11.23
N ILE A 288 -9.50 -5.77 10.98
CA ILE A 288 -8.28 -6.55 11.11
C ILE A 288 -7.92 -7.06 9.73
N SER A 289 -6.77 -6.63 9.21
CA SER A 289 -6.29 -6.95 7.87
C SER A 289 -4.85 -7.43 7.94
N LEU A 290 -4.55 -8.59 7.34
CA LEU A 290 -3.24 -9.21 7.49
C LEU A 290 -2.86 -10.10 6.31
N THR A 291 -1.57 -10.39 6.18
CA THR A 291 -1.03 -11.38 5.26
C THR A 291 -0.42 -12.53 6.06
N LEU A 292 -0.65 -13.78 5.64
CA LEU A 292 -0.04 -14.96 6.25
C LEU A 292 0.44 -15.91 5.17
N ASP A 293 1.65 -16.43 5.32
CA ASP A 293 2.15 -17.56 4.52
C ASP A 293 1.35 -18.83 4.78
N ALA A 294 1.52 -19.86 3.94
CA ALA A 294 0.91 -21.16 4.17
C ALA A 294 1.28 -21.71 5.56
N GLY A 295 0.29 -22.19 6.32
CA GLY A 295 0.45 -22.62 7.72
C GLY A 295 0.61 -21.48 8.74
N GLY A 296 0.63 -20.22 8.30
CA GLY A 296 0.79 -19.05 9.16
C GLY A 296 -0.40 -18.85 10.10
N THR A 297 -0.13 -18.28 11.28
CA THR A 297 -1.17 -17.93 12.26
C THR A 297 -0.92 -16.54 12.85
N TRP A 298 -1.99 -15.82 13.14
CA TRP A 298 -1.96 -14.60 13.92
C TRP A 298 -3.18 -14.52 14.84
N LYS A 299 -3.00 -14.00 16.05
CA LYS A 299 -4.08 -13.80 17.00
C LYS A 299 -3.93 -12.51 17.78
N ASN A 300 -5.05 -11.91 18.12
CA ASN A 300 -5.20 -10.97 19.21
C ASN A 300 -6.46 -11.32 20.00
N ASP A 301 -6.84 -10.46 20.94
CA ASP A 301 -8.01 -10.71 21.79
C ASP A 301 -9.33 -10.67 21.00
N THR A 302 -9.35 -10.07 19.81
CA THR A 302 -10.54 -9.92 18.95
C THR A 302 -10.74 -11.07 17.99
N ALA A 303 -9.67 -11.62 17.42
CA ALA A 303 -9.77 -12.73 16.48
C ALA A 303 -8.45 -13.51 16.32
N THR A 304 -8.58 -14.75 15.85
CA THR A 304 -7.48 -15.59 15.39
C THR A 304 -7.67 -15.92 13.91
N PHE A 305 -6.59 -15.83 13.14
CA PHE A 305 -6.53 -16.13 11.72
C PHE A 305 -5.46 -17.18 11.50
N ALA A 306 -5.76 -18.21 10.72
CA ALA A 306 -4.77 -19.19 10.30
C ALA A 306 -4.98 -19.62 8.85
N THR A 307 -3.92 -19.66 8.06
CA THR A 307 -3.90 -20.16 6.69
C THR A 307 -3.43 -21.60 6.68
N LYS A 308 -3.88 -22.40 5.70
CA LYS A 308 -3.45 -23.81 5.53
C LYS A 308 -2.54 -23.96 4.31
N GLU A 309 -3.10 -24.21 3.12
CA GLU A 309 -2.35 -24.66 1.95
C GLU A 309 -1.67 -23.54 1.16
N ALA A 310 -2.12 -22.29 1.32
CA ALA A 310 -1.66 -21.16 0.52
C ALA A 310 -1.48 -19.92 1.39
N ARG A 311 -0.56 -19.06 0.97
CA ARG A 311 -0.49 -17.69 1.45
C ARG A 311 -1.79 -16.97 1.10
N ALA A 312 -2.26 -16.12 2.01
CA ALA A 312 -3.40 -15.24 1.75
C ALA A 312 -3.27 -13.88 2.43
N ALA A 313 -3.86 -12.86 1.81
CA ALA A 313 -4.29 -11.66 2.49
C ALA A 313 -5.73 -11.86 2.99
N ILE A 314 -5.93 -11.72 4.30
CA ILE A 314 -7.23 -11.93 4.96
C ILE A 314 -7.61 -10.67 5.72
N THR A 315 -8.85 -10.22 5.50
CA THR A 315 -9.42 -9.07 6.20
C THR A 315 -10.73 -9.49 6.85
N ALA A 316 -10.96 -9.09 8.09
CA ALA A 316 -12.30 -9.05 8.71
C ALA A 316 -12.61 -7.60 9.07
N THR A 317 -13.70 -7.06 8.54
CA THR A 317 -14.06 -5.65 8.71
C THR A 317 -15.54 -5.47 9.01
N SER A 318 -15.84 -4.53 9.89
CA SER A 318 -17.19 -4.08 10.23
C SER A 318 -17.83 -3.32 9.07
N LEU A 319 -19.13 -3.50 8.86
CA LEU A 319 -19.96 -2.75 7.90
C LEU A 319 -21.03 -1.89 8.60
N ASP A 320 -20.97 -1.74 9.92
CA ASP A 320 -21.96 -0.99 10.72
C ASP A 320 -21.31 -0.05 11.76
N ASP A 321 -20.06 0.35 11.51
CA ASP A 321 -19.23 1.25 12.34
C ASP A 321 -18.97 0.79 13.78
N LYS A 322 -19.38 -0.42 14.16
CA LYS A 322 -19.07 -1.01 15.46
C LYS A 322 -17.74 -1.77 15.43
N PRO A 323 -17.08 -1.98 16.58
CA PRO A 323 -15.95 -2.88 16.67
C PRO A 323 -16.29 -4.29 16.18
N VAL A 324 -15.33 -5.01 15.58
CA VAL A 324 -15.50 -6.37 15.03
C VAL A 324 -16.17 -7.32 16.03
N ARG A 325 -15.88 -7.18 17.32
CA ARG A 325 -16.46 -7.97 18.43
C ARG A 325 -17.96 -7.76 18.66
N SER A 326 -18.53 -6.67 18.17
CA SER A 326 -19.93 -6.30 18.41
C SER A 326 -20.70 -5.89 17.14
N SER A 327 -20.02 -5.82 16.00
CA SER A 327 -20.63 -5.56 14.70
C SER A 327 -21.73 -6.57 14.37
N LYS A 328 -22.84 -6.07 13.83
CA LYS A 328 -23.93 -6.90 13.32
C LYS A 328 -23.66 -7.42 11.91
N ARG A 329 -22.68 -6.86 11.21
CA ARG A 329 -22.39 -7.19 9.82
C ARG A 329 -20.90 -7.05 9.54
N LEU A 330 -20.22 -8.16 9.34
CA LEU A 330 -18.82 -8.22 8.96
C LEU A 330 -18.68 -8.66 7.50
N LEU A 331 -17.76 -8.03 6.79
CA LEU A 331 -17.21 -8.55 5.55
C LEU A 331 -15.87 -9.23 5.85
N ILE A 332 -15.65 -10.40 5.26
CA ILE A 332 -14.37 -11.09 5.28
C ILE A 332 -13.88 -11.25 3.84
N THR A 333 -12.65 -10.81 3.57
CA THR A 333 -11.96 -11.08 2.30
C THR A 333 -10.91 -12.16 2.52
N HIS A 334 -10.81 -13.13 1.61
CA HIS A 334 -9.77 -14.17 1.61
C HIS A 334 -9.12 -14.20 0.22
N LEU A 335 -7.96 -13.57 0.12
CA LEU A 335 -7.32 -13.25 -1.15
C LEU A 335 -6.02 -14.06 -1.29
N THR A 336 -6.06 -15.11 -2.11
CA THR A 336 -4.89 -15.85 -2.58
C THR A 336 -4.41 -15.31 -3.93
N ASP A 337 -3.52 -16.00 -4.64
CA ASP A 337 -3.13 -15.64 -6.01
C ASP A 337 -4.30 -15.81 -7.00
N LEU A 338 -4.35 -14.95 -8.02
CA LEU A 338 -5.28 -15.02 -9.15
C LEU A 338 -4.49 -14.82 -10.45
N GLN A 339 -4.66 -15.71 -11.42
CA GLN A 339 -4.00 -15.68 -12.72
C GLN A 339 -4.99 -15.93 -13.86
N ASN A 340 -4.67 -15.52 -15.07
CA ASN A 340 -5.45 -15.88 -16.25
C ASN A 340 -5.27 -17.38 -16.59
N THR A 341 -6.32 -18.04 -17.08
CA THR A 341 -6.21 -19.41 -17.60
C THR A 341 -5.22 -19.45 -18.76
N GLY A 342 -4.32 -20.44 -18.77
CA GLY A 342 -3.34 -20.60 -19.85
C GLY A 342 -2.21 -19.57 -19.86
N ALA A 343 -2.09 -18.71 -18.83
CA ALA A 343 -0.89 -17.89 -18.66
C ALA A 343 0.33 -18.81 -18.50
N THR A 344 1.41 -18.53 -19.24
CA THR A 344 2.64 -19.34 -19.19
C THR A 344 3.80 -18.53 -18.64
N PHE A 345 4.61 -19.20 -17.84
CA PHE A 345 5.81 -18.65 -17.24
C PHE A 345 7.00 -19.53 -17.61
N ALA A 346 8.18 -18.92 -17.77
CA ALA A 346 9.39 -19.65 -18.14
C ALA A 346 9.77 -20.74 -17.12
N THR A 347 9.40 -20.52 -15.85
CA THR A 347 9.76 -21.37 -14.70
C THR A 347 8.61 -21.45 -13.69
N SER A 348 8.65 -22.48 -12.82
CA SER A 348 7.59 -22.76 -11.83
C SER A 348 7.47 -21.70 -10.72
N ASP A 349 8.51 -20.89 -10.54
CA ASP A 349 8.52 -19.71 -9.66
C ASP A 349 7.67 -18.54 -10.19
N LYS A 350 7.14 -18.64 -11.42
CA LYS A 350 6.27 -17.65 -12.09
C LYS A 350 6.91 -16.27 -12.23
N LEU A 351 8.23 -16.18 -12.36
CA LEU A 351 8.93 -14.90 -12.41
C LEU A 351 8.90 -14.23 -13.78
N VAL A 352 9.03 -15.01 -14.84
CA VAL A 352 9.07 -14.51 -16.22
C VAL A 352 7.79 -14.91 -16.92
N LEU A 353 6.92 -13.95 -17.18
CA LEU A 353 5.70 -14.13 -17.95
C LEU A 353 6.03 -14.21 -19.44
N GLU A 354 5.56 -15.27 -20.10
CA GLU A 354 5.75 -15.51 -21.53
C GLU A 354 4.47 -15.35 -22.33
N LYS A 355 3.32 -15.69 -21.74
CA LYS A 355 1.99 -15.52 -22.35
C LYS A 355 0.97 -15.05 -21.32
N TRP A 356 0.13 -14.10 -21.73
CA TRP A 356 -0.92 -13.51 -20.90
C TRP A 356 -1.98 -14.49 -20.43
N GLY A 357 -2.27 -15.53 -21.21
CA GLY A 357 -3.44 -16.37 -21.02
C GLY A 357 -4.74 -15.66 -21.42
N GLU A 358 -5.85 -16.24 -21.01
CA GLU A 358 -7.21 -15.82 -21.33
C GLU A 358 -8.17 -16.01 -20.15
N LEU A 359 -9.43 -15.63 -20.32
CA LEU A 359 -10.49 -15.94 -19.37
C LEU A 359 -10.94 -17.41 -19.49
N PRO A 360 -11.46 -18.03 -18.42
CA PRO A 360 -11.75 -17.46 -17.09
C PRO A 360 -10.49 -17.22 -16.24
N TYR A 361 -10.64 -16.57 -15.09
CA TYR A 361 -9.57 -16.48 -14.10
C TYR A 361 -9.43 -17.80 -13.32
N LEU A 362 -8.21 -18.09 -12.89
CA LEU A 362 -7.88 -19.15 -11.93
C LEU A 362 -7.50 -18.52 -10.60
N VAL A 363 -8.21 -18.89 -9.54
CA VAL A 363 -7.87 -18.53 -8.15
C VAL A 363 -7.09 -19.68 -7.53
N ARG A 364 -5.97 -19.38 -6.88
CA ARG A 364 -5.18 -20.36 -6.14
C ARG A 364 -6.04 -20.95 -5.01
N CYS A 365 -6.24 -22.26 -5.04
CA CYS A 365 -6.89 -22.98 -3.96
C CYS A 365 -6.14 -22.74 -2.65
N GLY A 366 -6.88 -22.30 -1.64
CA GLY A 366 -6.39 -22.11 -0.30
C GLY A 366 -7.55 -22.14 0.69
N SER A 367 -7.27 -22.58 1.90
CA SER A 367 -8.19 -22.52 3.01
C SER A 367 -7.60 -21.77 4.20
N ALA A 368 -8.48 -21.19 5.00
CA ALA A 368 -8.11 -20.44 6.19
C ALA A 368 -9.18 -20.60 7.27
N THR A 369 -8.81 -20.44 8.53
CA THR A 369 -9.75 -20.30 9.64
C THR A 369 -9.76 -18.87 10.14
N VAL A 370 -10.96 -18.35 10.39
CA VAL A 370 -11.16 -17.09 11.10
C VAL A 370 -12.00 -17.40 12.33
N THR A 371 -11.41 -17.21 13.50
CA THR A 371 -12.09 -17.37 14.79
C THR A 371 -12.28 -16.00 15.40
N LEU A 372 -13.54 -15.55 15.49
CA LEU A 372 -13.91 -14.26 16.06
C LEU A 372 -14.23 -14.43 17.55
N THR A 373 -13.65 -13.60 18.42
CA THR A 373 -14.06 -13.51 19.82
C THR A 373 -15.39 -12.76 19.90
N ARG A 374 -16.48 -13.51 20.13
CA ARG A 374 -17.87 -13.04 19.98
C ARG A 374 -18.75 -13.65 21.08
N PRO A 375 -19.31 -12.84 21.99
CA PRO A 375 -20.19 -13.35 23.04
C PRO A 375 -21.53 -13.88 22.48
N ASP A 376 -21.92 -13.44 21.30
CA ASP A 376 -23.12 -13.86 20.58
C ASP A 376 -22.83 -14.91 19.49
N ALA A 377 -21.71 -15.63 19.59
CA ALA A 377 -21.24 -16.60 18.59
C ALA A 377 -22.32 -17.58 18.11
N ALA A 378 -23.18 -18.07 19.02
CA ALA A 378 -24.25 -19.03 18.70
C ALA A 378 -25.36 -18.47 17.79
N LYS A 379 -25.45 -17.13 17.67
CA LYS A 379 -26.45 -16.44 16.84
C LYS A 379 -25.91 -16.05 15.47
N LEU A 380 -24.60 -16.12 15.27
CA LEU A 380 -23.97 -15.68 14.03
C LEU A 380 -24.34 -16.60 12.88
N LYS A 381 -24.58 -15.99 11.72
CA LYS A 381 -24.75 -16.67 10.44
C LYS A 381 -23.72 -16.16 9.47
N ALA A 382 -23.28 -17.02 8.55
CA ALA A 382 -22.30 -16.63 7.55
C ALA A 382 -22.69 -17.10 6.15
N TRP A 383 -22.17 -16.41 5.14
CA TRP A 383 -22.42 -16.69 3.73
C TRP A 383 -21.17 -16.48 2.91
N ARG A 384 -21.02 -17.28 1.85
CA ARG A 384 -20.18 -16.95 0.69
C ARG A 384 -20.87 -15.88 -0.13
N LEU A 385 -20.10 -14.93 -0.64
CA LEU A 385 -20.58 -13.90 -1.55
C LEU A 385 -19.93 -14.06 -2.93
N ASP A 386 -20.65 -13.67 -3.98
CA ASP A 386 -20.03 -13.40 -5.29
C ASP A 386 -19.31 -12.04 -5.28
N THR A 387 -18.68 -11.68 -6.41
CA THR A 387 -17.93 -10.42 -6.55
C THR A 387 -18.81 -9.16 -6.54
N THR A 388 -20.14 -9.30 -6.60
CA THR A 388 -21.10 -8.19 -6.43
C THR A 388 -21.50 -7.97 -4.98
N GLY A 389 -21.17 -8.93 -4.09
CA GLY A 389 -21.57 -8.93 -2.69
C GLY A 389 -22.90 -9.65 -2.42
N LYS A 390 -23.47 -10.33 -3.43
CA LYS A 390 -24.69 -11.13 -3.25
C LYS A 390 -24.35 -12.45 -2.54
N ARG A 391 -25.16 -12.85 -1.56
CA ARG A 391 -25.08 -14.15 -0.89
C ARG A 391 -25.37 -15.27 -1.89
N VAL A 392 -24.43 -16.20 -2.06
CA VAL A 392 -24.57 -17.34 -2.99
C VAL A 392 -24.72 -18.68 -2.29
N ALA A 393 -24.12 -18.85 -1.11
CA ALA A 393 -24.23 -20.08 -0.33
C ALA A 393 -24.06 -19.80 1.18
N PRO A 394 -24.75 -20.51 2.08
CA PRO A 394 -24.47 -20.43 3.51
C PRO A 394 -23.08 -21.00 3.83
N LEU A 395 -22.44 -20.44 4.85
CA LEU A 395 -21.18 -20.92 5.41
C LEU A 395 -21.41 -21.36 6.86
N ALA A 396 -20.93 -22.54 7.22
CA ALA A 396 -21.08 -23.06 8.57
C ALA A 396 -20.29 -22.21 9.58
N VAL A 397 -20.92 -21.91 10.72
CA VAL A 397 -20.30 -21.21 11.85
C VAL A 397 -20.18 -22.19 13.01
N LYS A 398 -18.95 -22.50 13.41
CA LYS A 398 -18.69 -23.33 14.59
C LYS A 398 -18.63 -22.43 15.82
N ALA A 399 -19.73 -22.33 16.54
CA ALA A 399 -19.82 -21.52 17.75
C ALA A 399 -19.22 -22.24 18.97
N THR A 400 -18.55 -21.47 19.82
CA THR A 400 -18.11 -21.81 21.17
C THR A 400 -18.71 -20.81 22.15
N LYS A 401 -18.51 -21.01 23.46
CA LYS A 401 -18.99 -20.05 24.48
C LYS A 401 -18.40 -18.64 24.32
N THR A 402 -17.21 -18.51 23.73
CA THR A 402 -16.45 -17.25 23.69
C THR A 402 -16.15 -16.75 22.27
N GLY A 403 -16.53 -17.51 21.23
CA GLY A 403 -16.23 -17.13 19.86
C GLY A 403 -16.82 -18.04 18.79
N ALA A 404 -16.70 -17.61 17.54
CA ALA A 404 -17.22 -18.28 16.37
C ALA A 404 -16.11 -18.52 15.35
N THR A 405 -15.94 -19.77 14.91
CA THR A 405 -14.96 -20.16 13.90
C THR A 405 -15.63 -20.39 12.55
N LEU A 406 -15.06 -19.77 11.53
CA LEU A 406 -15.41 -19.94 10.12
C LEU A 406 -14.25 -20.64 9.39
N GLU A 407 -14.57 -21.65 8.58
CA GLU A 407 -13.62 -22.32 7.68
C GLU A 407 -13.79 -21.73 6.28
N LEU A 408 -12.86 -20.88 5.86
CA LEU A 408 -12.85 -20.26 4.55
C LEU A 408 -12.16 -21.19 3.55
N SER A 409 -12.66 -21.23 2.32
CA SER A 409 -12.02 -21.91 1.19
C SER A 409 -12.27 -21.12 -0.09
N THR A 410 -11.21 -20.81 -0.82
CA THR A 410 -11.33 -20.14 -2.12
C THR A 410 -11.99 -21.02 -3.17
N LEU A 411 -11.99 -22.35 -2.99
CA LEU A 411 -12.77 -23.29 -3.80
C LEU A 411 -14.13 -23.55 -3.13
N ALA A 412 -15.21 -23.23 -3.82
CA ALA A 412 -16.56 -23.59 -3.41
C ALA A 412 -16.90 -25.04 -3.81
N PRO A 413 -17.88 -25.69 -3.15
CA PRO A 413 -18.27 -27.06 -3.46
C PRO A 413 -18.76 -27.28 -4.90
N ASP A 414 -19.27 -26.23 -5.55
CA ASP A 414 -19.70 -26.23 -6.95
C ASP A 414 -18.54 -25.99 -7.96
N GLY A 415 -17.30 -25.89 -7.46
CA GLY A 415 -16.11 -25.62 -8.27
C GLY A 415 -15.85 -24.14 -8.54
N SER A 416 -16.74 -23.23 -8.12
CA SER A 416 -16.54 -21.79 -8.30
C SER A 416 -15.50 -21.22 -7.33
N ALA A 417 -14.93 -20.05 -7.67
CA ALA A 417 -14.02 -19.34 -6.79
C ALA A 417 -14.79 -18.43 -5.81
N THR A 418 -14.35 -18.33 -4.56
CA THR A 418 -14.90 -17.44 -3.53
C THR A 418 -13.79 -16.57 -2.93
N LEU A 419 -13.97 -15.24 -2.96
CA LEU A 419 -13.06 -14.27 -2.36
C LEU A 419 -13.66 -13.54 -1.14
N TYR A 420 -14.99 -13.56 -1.03
CA TYR A 420 -15.75 -12.74 -0.08
C TYR A 420 -16.69 -13.61 0.75
N TYR A 421 -16.82 -13.25 2.02
CA TYR A 421 -17.76 -13.85 2.95
C TYR A 421 -18.42 -12.76 3.79
N GLU A 422 -19.65 -12.98 4.18
CA GLU A 422 -20.36 -12.13 5.12
C GLU A 422 -20.63 -12.90 6.40
N VAL A 423 -20.51 -12.23 7.55
CA VAL A 423 -21.00 -12.73 8.85
C VAL A 423 -22.02 -11.72 9.38
N VAL A 424 -23.19 -12.18 9.79
CA VAL A 424 -24.19 -11.32 10.43
C VAL A 424 -24.62 -11.84 11.79
N ALA A 425 -24.88 -10.89 12.69
CA ALA A 425 -25.59 -11.11 13.93
C ALA A 425 -27.05 -10.62 13.78
N PRO A 426 -28.03 -11.30 14.39
CA PRO A 426 -29.43 -10.90 14.35
C PRO A 426 -29.73 -9.56 15.07
#